data_AF-A0A494RC81-F1
#
_entry.id   AF-A0A494RC81-F1
#
_cell.length_a   1.000
_cell.length_b   1.000
_cell.length_c   1.000
_cell.angle_alpha   90.00
_cell.angle_beta   90.00
_cell.angle_gamma   90.00
#
_symmetry.space_group_name_H-M   'P 1'
#
loop_
_entity.id
_entity.type
_entity.pdbx_description
1 polymer ?
#
loop_
_entity_poly.entity_id
_entity_poly.type
_entity_poly.pdbx_seq_one_letter_code
_entity_poly.pdbx_strand_id
1 'polypeptide(L)'
;MRRLVADKDDTEQVFEIMNALSGRSVDWGYEKLLKTPSGGRQAYRRQELADRLQDGAWLAGLPAGSVGAAYLAFVEAEDVSAYGLAEESRKIPDSEIEAAHPRAWFARRLRDVHDVWHVLTGYRADALGEACVVAFSLPQTRSAGFGLIAAVIAIQFARARTGHPCARAVFRAWGDGRRAAWLPGEDYEALLAEPLDEARRRLRIPRPTLYERVPTSLCNAYRGGRA
;
A
#
# COMPACT_ATOMS: atom_id res chain seq x y z
N MET A 1 9.30 14.45 10.71
CA MET A 1 9.96 13.43 11.57
C MET A 1 9.39 13.38 12.99
N ARG A 2 9.43 14.44 13.82
CA ARG A 2 8.77 14.43 15.16
C ARG A 2 7.22 14.45 15.09
N ARG A 3 6.63 14.91 13.98
CA ARG A 3 5.18 15.04 13.78
C ARG A 3 4.52 13.81 13.12
N LEU A 4 5.11 13.24 12.06
CA LEU A 4 4.80 11.89 11.54
C LEU A 4 4.74 10.76 12.60
N VAL A 5 5.38 11.00 13.76
CA VAL A 5 5.46 10.07 14.88
C VAL A 5 4.25 10.18 15.81
N ALA A 6 3.49 11.27 15.76
CA ALA A 6 2.40 11.56 16.71
C ALA A 6 1.00 11.26 16.16
N ASP A 7 0.85 11.14 14.84
CA ASP A 7 -0.44 10.99 14.19
C ASP A 7 -0.34 10.03 12.98
N LYS A 8 -1.13 8.96 12.99
CA LYS A 8 -1.23 7.99 11.88
C LYS A 8 -2.01 8.56 10.70
N ASP A 9 -2.77 9.64 10.94
CA ASP A 9 -3.65 10.30 9.98
C ASP A 9 -2.98 11.55 9.36
N ASP A 10 -1.70 11.82 9.67
CA ASP A 10 -0.89 12.86 9.01
C ASP A 10 -0.33 12.34 7.66
N THR A 11 -1.27 11.96 6.78
CA THR A 11 -1.00 11.41 5.45
C THR A 11 -0.25 12.40 4.58
N GLU A 12 -0.42 13.71 4.83
CA GLU A 12 0.30 14.79 4.16
C GLU A 12 1.83 14.63 4.29
N GLN A 13 2.35 14.48 5.51
CA GLN A 13 3.79 14.28 5.71
C GLN A 13 4.31 12.97 5.10
N VAL A 14 3.49 11.91 5.04
CA VAL A 14 3.86 10.67 4.35
C VAL A 14 4.04 10.96 2.85
N PHE A 15 3.10 11.67 2.23
CA PHE A 15 3.20 12.05 0.83
C PHE A 15 4.35 13.02 0.55
N GLU A 16 4.67 13.96 1.44
CA GLU A 16 5.85 14.83 1.32
C GLU A 16 7.15 14.01 1.26
N ILE A 17 7.33 13.07 2.21
CA ILE A 17 8.50 12.18 2.26
C ILE A 17 8.56 11.31 0.99
N MET A 18 7.42 10.77 0.56
CA MET A 18 7.34 9.95 -0.63
C MET A 18 7.66 10.74 -1.91
N ASN A 19 7.19 11.98 -2.01
CA ASN A 19 7.49 12.88 -3.13
C ASN A 19 8.99 13.23 -3.15
N ALA A 20 9.53 13.69 -2.02
CA ALA A 20 10.92 14.10 -1.89
C ALA A 20 11.93 12.95 -2.09
N LEU A 21 11.56 11.72 -1.72
CA LEU A 21 12.41 10.53 -1.81
C LEU A 21 11.98 9.55 -2.89
N SER A 22 11.13 9.98 -3.82
CA SER A 22 10.66 9.17 -4.95
C SER A 22 11.82 8.74 -5.86
N GLY A 23 12.78 9.64 -6.10
CA GLY A 23 13.96 9.40 -6.92
C GLY A 23 13.58 8.79 -8.28
N ARG A 24 14.21 7.67 -8.63
CA ARG A 24 13.92 6.92 -9.89
C ARG A 24 12.90 5.79 -9.72
N SER A 25 12.18 5.73 -8.60
CA SER A 25 11.26 4.62 -8.30
C SER A 25 10.11 4.54 -9.32
N VAL A 26 9.48 5.69 -9.61
CA VAL A 26 8.40 5.82 -10.59
C VAL A 26 8.89 5.47 -11.99
N ASP A 27 10.05 5.99 -12.39
CA ASP A 27 10.67 5.69 -13.68
C ASP A 27 10.93 4.20 -13.86
N TRP A 28 11.60 3.59 -12.88
CA TRP A 28 11.90 2.16 -12.91
C TRP A 28 10.63 1.31 -12.98
N GLY A 29 9.60 1.66 -12.21
CA GLY A 29 8.34 0.93 -12.20
C GLY A 29 7.60 1.07 -13.53
N TYR A 30 7.51 2.28 -14.07
CA TYR A 30 6.87 2.52 -15.36
C TYR A 30 7.60 1.81 -16.51
N GLU A 31 8.93 1.89 -16.57
CA GLU A 31 9.73 1.15 -17.55
C GLU A 31 9.53 -0.37 -17.42
N LYS A 32 9.45 -0.89 -16.19
CA LYS A 32 9.20 -2.32 -15.96
C LYS A 32 7.80 -2.73 -16.41
N LEU A 33 6.79 -1.89 -16.21
CA LEU A 33 5.42 -2.13 -16.67
C LEU A 33 5.38 -2.32 -18.20
N LEU A 34 6.04 -1.41 -18.92
CA LEU A 34 6.06 -1.41 -20.39
C LEU A 34 6.75 -2.63 -21.03
N LYS A 35 7.54 -3.39 -20.26
CA LYS A 35 8.21 -4.61 -20.76
C LYS A 35 7.27 -5.78 -21.00
N THR A 36 5.99 -5.67 -20.63
CA THR A 36 5.00 -6.73 -20.83
C THR A 36 3.88 -6.26 -21.76
N PRO A 37 3.30 -7.13 -22.61
CA PRO A 37 2.15 -6.75 -23.45
C PRO A 37 0.95 -6.23 -22.64
N SER A 38 0.68 -6.85 -21.48
CA SER A 38 -0.39 -6.39 -20.58
C SER A 38 -0.10 -5.01 -20.01
N GLY A 39 1.11 -4.77 -19.50
CA GLY A 39 1.50 -3.47 -18.97
C GLY A 39 1.55 -2.38 -20.04
N GLY A 40 1.99 -2.69 -21.27
CA GLY A 40 1.90 -1.79 -22.41
C GLY A 40 0.46 -1.40 -22.75
N ARG A 41 -0.47 -2.37 -22.73
CA ARG A 41 -1.92 -2.10 -22.91
C ARG A 41 -2.46 -1.19 -21.80
N GLN A 42 -2.11 -1.46 -20.54
CA GLN A 42 -2.53 -0.64 -19.39
C GLN A 42 -2.03 0.80 -19.54
N ALA A 43 -0.74 0.99 -19.85
CA ALA A 43 -0.14 2.30 -20.07
C ALA A 43 -0.70 3.03 -21.32
N TYR A 44 -1.14 2.30 -22.34
CA TYR A 44 -1.82 2.87 -23.49
C TYR A 44 -3.22 3.38 -23.12
N ARG A 45 -3.97 2.62 -22.30
CA ARG A 45 -5.32 2.97 -21.85
C ARG A 45 -5.34 4.09 -20.81
N ARG A 46 -4.30 4.17 -19.97
CA ARG A 46 -4.16 5.16 -18.87
C ARG A 46 -5.41 5.25 -17.99
N GLN A 47 -6.01 4.10 -17.70
CA GLN A 47 -7.15 4.07 -16.80
C GLN A 47 -6.70 4.52 -15.41
N GLU A 48 -7.40 5.49 -14.83
CA GLU A 48 -7.21 5.90 -13.44
C GLU A 48 -7.88 4.84 -12.55
N LEU A 49 -7.10 4.25 -11.64
CA LEU A 49 -7.64 3.19 -10.79
C LEU A 49 -8.55 3.72 -9.71
N ALA A 50 -8.30 4.94 -9.22
CA ALA A 50 -9.19 5.61 -8.28
C ALA A 50 -10.65 5.57 -8.73
N ASP A 51 -10.94 5.76 -10.03
CA ASP A 51 -12.31 5.72 -10.56
C ASP A 51 -12.96 4.34 -10.42
N ARG A 52 -12.19 3.25 -10.54
CA ARG A 52 -12.69 1.88 -10.34
C ARG A 52 -12.83 1.53 -8.87
N LEU A 53 -11.87 1.94 -8.06
CA LEU A 53 -11.82 1.62 -6.64
C LEU A 53 -12.83 2.43 -5.83
N GLN A 54 -13.26 3.58 -6.32
CA GLN A 54 -14.34 4.38 -5.73
C GLN A 54 -15.75 3.86 -6.12
N ASP A 55 -15.88 3.14 -7.23
CA ASP A 55 -17.18 2.67 -7.73
C ASP A 55 -17.71 1.49 -6.90
N GLY A 56 -18.40 1.83 -5.81
CA GLY A 56 -19.00 0.85 -4.90
C GLY A 56 -20.03 -0.05 -5.57
N ALA A 57 -20.75 0.42 -6.60
CA ALA A 57 -21.72 -0.39 -7.32
C ALA A 57 -21.02 -1.45 -8.18
N TRP A 58 -19.93 -1.08 -8.86
CA TRP A 58 -19.09 -2.03 -9.58
C TRP A 58 -18.45 -3.05 -8.64
N LEU A 59 -17.87 -2.60 -7.52
CA LEU A 59 -17.27 -3.48 -6.51
C LEU A 59 -18.28 -4.47 -5.92
N ALA A 60 -19.50 -4.00 -5.60
CA ALA A 60 -20.58 -4.85 -5.09
C ALA A 60 -21.05 -5.90 -6.10
N GLY A 61 -20.83 -5.67 -7.40
CA GLY A 61 -21.11 -6.62 -8.46
C GLY A 61 -20.05 -7.72 -8.65
N LEU A 62 -18.90 -7.64 -7.97
CA LEU A 62 -17.83 -8.64 -8.09
C LEU A 62 -18.17 -9.94 -7.34
N PRO A 63 -17.57 -11.09 -7.74
CA PRO A 63 -17.87 -12.37 -7.12
C PRO A 63 -17.61 -12.37 -5.60
N ALA A 64 -18.48 -13.01 -4.83
CA ALA A 64 -18.26 -13.19 -3.39
C ALA A 64 -16.92 -13.93 -3.13
N GLY A 65 -16.15 -13.44 -2.16
CA GLY A 65 -14.81 -13.98 -1.85
C GLY A 65 -13.71 -13.55 -2.83
N SER A 66 -14.00 -12.66 -3.78
CA SER A 66 -12.98 -12.04 -4.63
C SER A 66 -12.14 -11.02 -3.87
N VAL A 67 -11.01 -10.62 -4.47
CA VAL A 67 -10.19 -9.51 -3.96
C VAL A 67 -11.02 -8.23 -3.86
N GLY A 68 -11.87 -7.94 -4.85
CA GLY A 68 -12.69 -6.73 -4.87
C GLY A 68 -13.81 -6.74 -3.84
N ALA A 69 -14.45 -7.89 -3.59
CA ALA A 69 -15.42 -8.01 -2.50
C ALA A 69 -14.75 -7.80 -1.12
N ALA A 70 -13.54 -8.33 -0.94
CA ALA A 70 -12.76 -8.10 0.28
C ALA A 70 -12.26 -6.65 0.40
N TYR A 71 -11.95 -5.99 -0.73
CA TYR A 71 -11.59 -4.57 -0.77
C TYR A 71 -12.77 -3.67 -0.40
N LEU A 72 -13.96 -3.94 -0.93
CA LEU A 72 -15.18 -3.21 -0.57
C LEU A 72 -15.42 -3.29 0.95
N ALA A 73 -15.36 -4.49 1.52
CA ALA A 73 -15.51 -4.68 2.96
C ALA A 73 -14.41 -3.96 3.78
N PHE A 74 -13.19 -3.85 3.25
CA PHE A 74 -12.11 -3.12 3.88
C PHE A 74 -12.38 -1.61 3.91
N VAL A 75 -12.75 -1.00 2.76
CA VAL A 75 -12.99 0.44 2.70
C VAL A 75 -14.21 0.87 3.52
N GLU A 76 -15.25 0.03 3.57
CA GLU A 76 -16.44 0.26 4.41
C GLU A 76 -16.12 0.17 5.91
N ALA A 77 -15.22 -0.73 6.31
CA ALA A 77 -14.86 -0.92 7.72
C ALA A 77 -13.94 0.18 8.26
N GLU A 78 -13.04 0.68 7.42
CA GLU A 78 -12.05 1.70 7.80
C GLU A 78 -12.52 3.14 7.53
N ASP A 79 -13.71 3.32 6.91
CA ASP A 79 -14.27 4.62 6.49
C ASP A 79 -13.29 5.42 5.60
N VAL A 80 -12.61 4.71 4.69
CA VAL A 80 -11.64 5.27 3.74
C VAL A 80 -12.16 5.21 2.32
N SER A 81 -11.63 6.04 1.43
CA SER A 81 -11.99 6.02 0.01
C SER A 81 -10.79 6.34 -0.89
N ALA A 82 -10.79 5.78 -2.10
CA ALA A 82 -9.72 5.99 -3.07
C ALA A 82 -9.61 7.49 -3.47
N TYR A 83 -10.75 8.19 -3.55
CA TYR A 83 -10.75 9.64 -3.76
C TYR A 83 -10.22 10.43 -2.57
N GLY A 84 -10.52 10.04 -1.33
CA GLY A 84 -9.93 10.68 -0.16
C GLY A 84 -8.41 10.61 -0.17
N LEU A 85 -7.84 9.43 -0.47
CA LEU A 85 -6.39 9.28 -0.60
C LEU A 85 -5.80 10.10 -1.75
N ALA A 86 -6.52 10.21 -2.87
CA ALA A 86 -6.12 11.05 -3.99
C ALA A 86 -6.16 12.54 -3.66
N GLU A 87 -7.15 12.99 -2.89
CA GLU A 87 -7.28 14.37 -2.41
C GLU A 87 -6.12 14.76 -1.48
N GLU A 88 -5.78 13.92 -0.51
CA GLU A 88 -4.61 14.17 0.36
C GLU A 88 -3.32 14.28 -0.45
N SER A 89 -3.13 13.39 -1.42
CA SER A 89 -1.98 13.42 -2.32
C SER A 89 -1.88 14.71 -3.15
N ARG A 90 -3.01 15.38 -3.46
CA ARG A 90 -3.04 16.63 -4.24
C ARG A 90 -2.65 17.87 -3.44
N LYS A 91 -2.69 17.78 -2.11
CA LYS A 91 -2.34 18.92 -1.24
C LYS A 91 -0.85 19.21 -1.23
N ILE A 92 -0.02 18.27 -1.67
CA ILE A 92 1.44 18.39 -1.61
C ILE A 92 1.93 19.46 -2.60
N PRO A 93 2.57 20.54 -2.10
CA PRO A 93 3.14 21.57 -2.95
C PRO A 93 4.22 21.01 -3.89
N ASP A 94 4.32 21.60 -5.08
CA ASP A 94 5.34 21.27 -6.10
C ASP A 94 5.38 19.80 -6.54
N SER A 95 4.30 19.05 -6.32
CA SER A 95 4.17 17.69 -6.84
C SER A 95 3.72 17.69 -8.30
N GLU A 96 4.40 16.91 -9.14
CA GLU A 96 3.96 16.64 -10.52
C GLU A 96 2.90 15.53 -10.61
N ILE A 97 2.33 15.08 -9.48
CA ILE A 97 1.46 13.90 -9.44
C ILE A 97 0.15 14.07 -10.24
N GLU A 98 -0.31 15.30 -10.48
CA GLU A 98 -1.48 15.60 -11.30
C GLU A 98 -1.13 15.97 -12.75
N ALA A 99 0.16 16.00 -13.10
CA ALA A 99 0.57 16.30 -14.46
C ALA A 99 -0.02 15.29 -15.45
N ALA A 100 -0.38 15.75 -16.64
CA ALA A 100 -0.78 14.91 -17.77
C ALA A 100 0.46 14.21 -18.36
N HIS A 101 1.05 13.32 -17.57
CA HIS A 101 2.33 12.68 -17.86
C HIS A 101 2.27 11.18 -17.52
N PRO A 102 2.79 10.26 -18.37
CA PRO A 102 2.69 8.82 -18.10
C PRO A 102 3.32 8.36 -16.77
N ARG A 103 4.41 9.01 -16.35
CA ARG A 103 5.01 8.80 -15.02
C ARG A 103 4.09 9.23 -13.88
N ALA A 104 3.41 10.37 -14.02
CA ALA A 104 2.45 10.83 -13.03
C ALA A 104 1.25 9.87 -12.93
N TRP A 105 0.75 9.37 -14.08
CA TRP A 105 -0.24 8.29 -14.11
C TRP A 105 0.24 7.04 -13.37
N PHE A 106 1.49 6.60 -13.59
CA PHE A 106 2.04 5.44 -12.88
C PHE A 106 2.19 5.69 -11.37
N ALA A 107 2.54 6.91 -10.97
CA ALA A 107 2.62 7.30 -9.56
C ALA A 107 1.24 7.28 -8.88
N ARG A 108 0.21 7.85 -9.52
CA ARG A 108 -1.19 7.77 -9.04
C ARG A 108 -1.65 6.31 -8.95
N ARG A 109 -1.36 5.50 -9.96
CA ARG A 109 -1.61 4.05 -9.93
C ARG A 109 -1.00 3.38 -8.69
N LEU A 110 0.26 3.68 -8.34
CA LEU A 110 0.91 3.12 -7.15
C LEU A 110 0.22 3.54 -5.85
N ARG A 111 -0.20 4.80 -5.75
CA ARG A 111 -1.00 5.30 -4.62
C ARG A 111 -2.32 4.54 -4.52
N ASP A 112 -3.07 4.45 -5.62
CA ASP A 112 -4.43 3.92 -5.62
C ASP A 112 -4.48 2.42 -5.26
N VAL A 113 -3.45 1.64 -5.61
CA VAL A 113 -3.41 0.19 -5.29
C VAL A 113 -2.93 -0.12 -3.88
N HIS A 114 -2.47 0.87 -3.12
CA HIS A 114 -1.95 0.69 -1.77
C HIS A 114 -2.93 -0.06 -0.86
N ASP A 115 -4.18 0.38 -0.83
CA ASP A 115 -5.21 -0.18 0.04
C ASP A 115 -5.62 -1.59 -0.40
N VAL A 116 -5.50 -1.89 -1.69
CA VAL A 116 -5.64 -3.28 -2.19
C VAL A 116 -4.52 -4.16 -1.64
N TRP A 117 -3.33 -3.62 -1.35
CA TRP A 117 -2.23 -4.40 -0.77
C TRP A 117 -2.50 -4.79 0.68
N HIS A 118 -3.24 -3.99 1.46
CA HIS A 118 -3.75 -4.41 2.77
C HIS A 118 -4.59 -5.69 2.66
N VAL A 119 -5.54 -5.71 1.72
CA VAL A 119 -6.41 -6.86 1.45
C VAL A 119 -5.60 -8.08 1.02
N LEU A 120 -4.72 -7.92 0.04
CA LEU A 120 -3.91 -9.01 -0.50
C LEU A 120 -3.00 -9.62 0.56
N THR A 121 -2.39 -8.79 1.40
CA THR A 121 -1.42 -9.23 2.43
C THR A 121 -2.08 -9.65 3.74
N GLY A 122 -3.31 -9.18 4.02
CA GLY A 122 -4.01 -9.41 5.29
C GLY A 122 -3.56 -8.52 6.44
N TYR A 123 -2.80 -7.45 6.16
CA TYR A 123 -2.49 -6.41 7.14
C TYR A 123 -3.65 -5.42 7.24
N ARG A 124 -4.16 -5.13 8.44
CA ARG A 124 -5.24 -4.14 8.63
C ARG A 124 -4.69 -2.71 8.58
N ALA A 125 -5.56 -1.70 8.51
CA ALA A 125 -5.17 -0.29 8.57
C ALA A 125 -4.86 0.18 10.02
N ASP A 126 -4.26 -0.70 10.83
CA ASP A 126 -3.72 -0.34 12.14
C ASP A 126 -2.24 0.03 12.03
N ALA A 127 -1.67 0.72 13.02
CA ALA A 127 -0.33 1.29 12.89
C ALA A 127 0.77 0.23 12.62
N LEU A 128 0.60 -1.00 13.11
CA LEU A 128 1.51 -2.11 12.78
C LEU A 128 1.26 -2.66 11.37
N GLY A 129 0.00 -2.76 10.94
CA GLY A 129 -0.38 -3.22 9.61
C GLY A 129 0.10 -2.27 8.52
N GLU A 130 -0.06 -0.96 8.71
CA GLU A 130 0.54 0.09 7.87
C GLU A 130 2.05 -0.08 7.75
N ALA A 131 2.74 -0.28 8.89
CA ALA A 131 4.17 -0.51 8.89
C ALA A 131 4.58 -1.74 8.08
N CYS A 132 3.78 -2.81 8.16
CA CYS A 132 3.98 -4.02 7.39
C CYS A 132 3.76 -3.79 5.88
N VAL A 133 2.71 -3.07 5.48
CA VAL A 133 2.47 -2.73 4.07
C VAL A 133 3.57 -1.83 3.53
N VAL A 134 3.97 -0.78 4.23
CA VAL A 134 5.11 0.07 3.84
C VAL A 134 6.39 -0.76 3.64
N ALA A 135 6.68 -1.68 4.57
CA ALA A 135 7.85 -2.57 4.45
C ALA A 135 7.73 -3.54 3.26
N PHE A 136 6.53 -4.08 2.99
CA PHE A 136 6.22 -4.91 1.82
C PHE A 136 6.38 -4.11 0.51
N SER A 137 6.03 -2.83 0.51
CA SER A 137 6.06 -1.91 -0.64
C SER A 137 7.48 -1.54 -1.09
N LEU A 138 8.45 -1.53 -0.19
CA LEU A 138 9.84 -1.18 -0.49
C LEU A 138 10.43 -2.02 -1.65
N PRO A 139 10.46 -3.37 -1.60
CA PRO A 139 10.99 -4.17 -2.71
C PRO A 139 10.13 -4.12 -3.98
N GLN A 140 8.83 -3.80 -3.87
CA GLN A 140 7.90 -3.71 -4.99
C GLN A 140 8.09 -2.45 -5.82
N THR A 141 8.47 -1.33 -5.18
CA THR A 141 8.61 -0.01 -5.82
C THR A 141 10.05 0.48 -5.90
N ARG A 142 10.92 0.01 -5.00
CA ARG A 142 12.28 0.55 -4.78
C ARG A 142 12.31 2.02 -4.35
N SER A 143 11.20 2.53 -3.79
CA SER A 143 11.16 3.91 -3.28
C SER A 143 11.98 4.03 -1.98
N ALA A 144 12.90 5.00 -1.95
CA ALA A 144 13.64 5.31 -0.74
C ALA A 144 12.73 5.88 0.36
N GLY A 145 11.62 6.53 -0.01
CA GLY A 145 10.59 7.00 0.92
C GLY A 145 9.99 5.87 1.75
N PHE A 146 9.50 4.80 1.10
CA PHE A 146 9.02 3.61 1.81
C PHE A 146 10.11 3.00 2.69
N GLY A 147 11.36 3.00 2.22
CA GLY A 147 12.49 2.49 3.00
C GLY A 147 12.74 3.27 4.28
N LEU A 148 12.72 4.61 4.20
CA LEU A 148 12.88 5.48 5.37
C LEU A 148 11.73 5.30 6.36
N ILE A 149 10.48 5.32 5.89
CA ILE A 149 9.28 5.18 6.73
C ILE A 149 9.29 3.81 7.42
N ALA A 150 9.52 2.73 6.69
CA ALA A 150 9.61 1.38 7.26
C ALA A 150 10.71 1.27 8.32
N ALA A 151 11.88 1.87 8.07
CA ALA A 151 12.99 1.86 9.03
C ALA A 151 12.66 2.63 10.31
N VAL A 152 12.07 3.82 10.19
CA VAL A 152 11.63 4.61 11.35
C VAL A 152 10.62 3.82 12.17
N ILE A 153 9.56 3.29 11.54
CA ILE A 153 8.52 2.56 12.27
C ILE A 153 9.08 1.28 12.92
N ALA A 154 9.96 0.54 12.24
CA ALA A 154 10.60 -0.65 12.82
C ALA A 154 11.43 -0.34 14.07
N ILE A 155 12.21 0.75 14.05
CA ILE A 155 12.98 1.21 15.22
C ILE A 155 12.04 1.54 16.39
N GLN A 156 10.93 2.19 16.09
CA GLN A 156 9.96 2.58 17.12
C GLN A 156 9.27 1.37 17.77
N PHE A 157 8.84 0.39 16.98
CA PHE A 157 8.30 -0.86 17.53
C PHE A 157 9.34 -1.65 18.33
N ALA A 158 10.61 -1.64 17.93
CA ALA A 158 11.68 -2.27 18.69
C ALA A 158 11.90 -1.59 20.05
N ARG A 159 11.79 -0.25 20.11
CA ARG A 159 11.92 0.53 21.34
C ARG A 159 10.72 0.40 22.27
N ALA A 160 9.52 0.22 21.74
CA ALA A 160 8.29 0.08 22.53
C ALA A 160 8.29 -1.17 23.42
N ARG A 161 9.18 -2.17 23.15
CA ARG A 161 9.34 -3.40 23.96
C ARG A 161 8.01 -4.04 24.35
N THR A 162 7.08 -4.14 23.40
CA THR A 162 5.72 -4.63 23.64
C THR A 162 5.65 -6.09 24.11
N GLY A 163 6.75 -6.85 24.05
CA GLY A 163 6.78 -8.30 24.30
C GLY A 163 6.25 -9.14 23.13
N HIS A 164 5.77 -8.49 22.06
CA HIS A 164 5.19 -9.13 20.89
C HIS A 164 6.08 -8.96 19.65
N PRO A 165 5.92 -9.80 18.60
CA PRO A 165 6.83 -9.82 17.45
C PRO A 165 6.61 -8.67 16.44
N CYS A 166 6.33 -7.43 16.89
CA CYS A 166 5.98 -6.30 16.02
C CYS A 166 7.10 -5.99 14.99
N ALA A 167 8.32 -5.72 15.44
CA ALA A 167 9.45 -5.45 14.53
C ALA A 167 9.78 -6.65 13.63
N ARG A 168 9.58 -7.88 14.11
CA ARG A 168 9.75 -9.10 13.32
C ARG A 168 8.66 -9.25 12.25
N ALA A 169 7.44 -8.81 12.52
CA ALA A 169 6.35 -8.79 11.55
C ALA A 169 6.66 -7.81 10.41
N VAL A 170 7.15 -6.61 10.73
CA VAL A 170 7.59 -5.61 9.73
C VAL A 170 8.73 -6.16 8.86
N PHE A 171 9.77 -6.74 9.48
CA PHE A 171 10.87 -7.34 8.73
C PHE A 171 10.41 -8.52 7.86
N ARG A 172 9.47 -9.32 8.37
CA ARG A 172 8.88 -10.44 7.61
C ARG A 172 8.09 -9.93 6.40
N ALA A 173 7.31 -8.87 6.55
CA ALA A 173 6.55 -8.24 5.47
C ALA A 173 7.46 -7.77 4.33
N TRP A 174 8.60 -7.14 4.65
CA TRP A 174 9.63 -6.81 3.65
C TRP A 174 10.15 -8.05 2.91
N GLY A 175 10.45 -9.12 3.65
CA GLY A 175 10.88 -10.39 3.06
C GLY A 175 9.82 -11.04 2.17
N ASP A 176 8.56 -10.95 2.54
CA ASP A 176 7.42 -11.44 1.76
C ASP A 176 7.23 -10.58 0.49
N GLY A 177 7.32 -9.26 0.59
CA GLY A 177 7.28 -8.34 -0.56
C GLY A 177 8.40 -8.60 -1.57
N ARG A 178 9.57 -9.06 -1.13
CA ARG A 178 10.66 -9.49 -2.04
C ARG A 178 10.36 -10.78 -2.80
N ARG A 179 9.54 -11.68 -2.25
CA ARG A 179 9.23 -12.99 -2.83
C ARG A 179 7.94 -12.98 -3.66
N ALA A 180 7.03 -12.06 -3.35
CA ALA A 180 5.78 -11.88 -4.06
C ALA A 180 6.02 -11.57 -5.55
N ALA A 181 5.01 -11.87 -6.36
CA ALA A 181 4.91 -11.33 -7.72
C ALA A 181 4.95 -9.79 -7.67
N TRP A 182 5.25 -9.19 -8.82
CA TRP A 182 5.39 -7.74 -8.90
C TRP A 182 4.02 -7.06 -9.04
N LEU A 183 3.46 -6.61 -7.92
CA LEU A 183 2.08 -6.13 -7.82
C LEU A 183 1.77 -4.86 -8.61
N PRO A 184 2.69 -3.89 -8.78
CA PRO A 184 2.40 -2.70 -9.60
C PRO A 184 2.03 -3.00 -11.05
N GLY A 185 2.44 -4.16 -11.57
CA GLY A 185 2.21 -4.58 -12.96
C GLY A 185 0.93 -5.37 -13.20
N GLU A 186 0.22 -5.79 -12.15
CA GLU A 186 -0.98 -6.59 -12.26
C GLU A 186 -2.11 -5.82 -12.98
N ASP A 187 -2.99 -6.54 -13.67
CA ASP A 187 -4.23 -6.00 -14.23
C ASP A 187 -5.29 -5.96 -13.12
N TYR A 188 -5.49 -4.80 -12.49
CA TYR A 188 -6.30 -4.71 -11.27
C TYR A 188 -7.78 -4.95 -11.51
N GLU A 189 -8.31 -4.63 -12.70
CA GLU A 189 -9.71 -4.95 -13.02
C GLU A 189 -9.92 -6.47 -13.00
N ALA A 190 -8.97 -7.24 -13.56
CA ALA A 190 -9.01 -8.70 -13.54
C ALA A 190 -8.71 -9.26 -12.14
N LEU A 191 -7.72 -8.70 -11.44
CA LEU A 191 -7.33 -9.12 -10.09
C LEU A 191 -8.47 -8.94 -9.08
N LEU A 192 -9.22 -7.85 -9.16
CA LEU A 192 -10.34 -7.57 -8.27
C LEU A 192 -11.48 -8.58 -8.44
N ALA A 193 -11.61 -9.20 -9.62
CA ALA A 193 -12.57 -10.28 -9.86
C ALA A 193 -12.08 -11.68 -9.42
N GLU A 194 -10.78 -11.86 -9.17
CA GLU A 194 -10.18 -13.14 -8.80
C GLU A 194 -10.52 -13.52 -7.34
N PRO A 195 -10.79 -14.81 -7.03
CA PRO A 195 -10.90 -15.27 -5.64
C PRO A 195 -9.64 -14.92 -4.82
N LEU A 196 -9.82 -14.33 -3.63
CA LEU A 196 -8.72 -13.78 -2.84
C LEU A 196 -7.62 -14.82 -2.53
N ASP A 197 -8.01 -16.05 -2.22
CA ASP A 197 -7.05 -17.12 -1.93
C ASP A 197 -6.29 -17.60 -3.17
N GLU A 198 -6.91 -17.54 -4.35
CA GLU A 198 -6.24 -17.83 -5.62
C GLU A 198 -5.24 -16.73 -5.97
N ALA A 199 -5.65 -15.47 -5.86
CA ALA A 199 -4.80 -14.31 -6.06
C ALA A 199 -3.57 -14.38 -5.14
N ARG A 200 -3.75 -14.64 -3.84
CA ARG A 200 -2.64 -14.80 -2.88
C ARG A 200 -1.67 -15.92 -3.28
N ARG A 201 -2.18 -17.09 -3.69
CA ARG A 201 -1.33 -18.21 -4.15
C ARG A 201 -0.55 -17.85 -5.41
N ARG A 202 -1.23 -17.32 -6.43
CA ARG A 202 -0.65 -16.91 -7.72
C ARG A 202 0.42 -15.84 -7.55
N LEU A 203 0.13 -14.84 -6.71
CA LEU A 203 1.02 -13.72 -6.41
C LEU A 203 2.08 -14.05 -5.35
N ARG A 204 2.09 -15.28 -4.81
CA ARG A 204 3.04 -15.76 -3.79
C ARG A 204 3.03 -14.89 -2.53
N ILE A 205 1.85 -14.44 -2.11
CA ILE A 205 1.64 -13.65 -0.90
C ILE A 205 1.25 -14.60 0.24
N PRO A 206 2.12 -14.84 1.23
CA PRO A 206 1.82 -15.74 2.33
C PRO A 206 0.94 -15.05 3.38
N ARG A 207 0.27 -15.87 4.20
CA ARG A 207 -0.51 -15.41 5.36
C ARG A 207 0.40 -14.68 6.38
N PRO A 208 -0.02 -13.53 6.95
CA PRO A 208 0.82 -12.70 7.81
C PRO A 208 0.89 -13.21 9.26
N THR A 209 1.36 -14.45 9.45
CA THR A 209 1.29 -15.17 10.73
C THR A 209 1.98 -14.50 11.92
N LEU A 210 3.01 -13.66 11.72
CA LEU A 210 3.65 -12.92 12.81
C LEU A 210 2.83 -11.70 13.25
N TYR A 211 2.17 -11.04 12.30
CA TYR A 211 1.29 -9.91 12.56
C TYR A 211 0.03 -10.38 13.31
N GLU A 212 -0.56 -11.49 12.90
CA GLU A 212 -1.74 -12.08 13.56
C GLU A 212 -1.50 -12.49 15.02
N ARG A 213 -0.24 -12.66 15.45
CA ARG A 213 0.13 -12.96 16.85
C ARG A 213 0.19 -11.72 17.74
N VAL A 214 0.08 -10.52 17.17
CA VAL A 214 0.06 -9.28 17.93
C VAL A 214 -1.39 -8.95 18.31
N PRO A 215 -1.71 -8.81 19.60
CA PRO A 215 -3.03 -8.37 20.03
C PRO A 215 -3.41 -7.04 19.38
N THR A 216 -4.67 -6.90 18.97
CA THR A 216 -5.19 -5.67 18.32
C THR A 216 -4.98 -4.43 19.17
N SER A 217 -5.09 -4.54 20.50
CA SER A 217 -4.81 -3.43 21.43
C SER A 217 -3.35 -2.93 21.36
N LEU A 218 -2.42 -3.77 20.91
CA LEU A 218 -1.00 -3.45 20.78
C LEU A 218 -0.60 -3.03 19.37
N CYS A 219 -1.43 -3.32 18.36
CA CYS A 219 -1.18 -2.86 16.99
C CYS A 219 -1.18 -1.33 16.89
N ASN A 220 -1.98 -0.66 17.72
CA ASN A 220 -2.03 0.81 17.82
C ASN A 220 -1.31 1.37 19.07
N ALA A 221 -0.69 0.52 19.90
CA ALA A 221 -0.09 0.96 21.16
C ALA A 221 1.16 1.84 20.97
N TYR A 222 1.67 1.99 19.75
CA TYR A 222 2.70 2.97 19.45
C TYR A 222 2.11 4.39 19.34
N ARG A 223 1.80 5.01 20.49
CA ARG A 223 1.69 6.46 20.57
C ARG A 223 3.10 7.01 20.59
N GLY A 224 3.57 7.51 19.45
CA GLY A 224 4.84 8.21 19.44
C GLY A 224 4.81 9.41 20.39
N GLY A 225 5.66 9.35 21.41
CA GLY A 225 6.07 10.51 22.18
C GLY A 225 5.03 11.14 23.11
N ARG A 226 4.46 10.38 24.05
CA ARG A 226 4.15 10.92 25.38
C ARG A 226 4.56 9.93 26.47
N ALA A 227 5.75 10.17 27.02
CA ALA A 227 6.02 9.97 28.44
C ALA A 227 5.96 11.36 29.08
#